data_AF-A0A955SZA5-F1
#
_entry.id   AF-A0A955SZA5-F1
#
_cell.length_a   1.000
_cell.length_b   1.000
_cell.length_c   1.000
_cell.angle_alpha   90.00
_cell.angle_beta   90.00
_cell.angle_gamma   90.00
#
_symmetry.space_group_name_H-M   'P 1'
#
loop_
_entity.id
_entity.type
_entity.pdbx_description
1 polymer ?
#
loop_
_entity_poly.entity_id
_entity_poly.type
_entity_poly.pdbx_seq_one_letter_code
_entity_poly.pdbx_strand_id
1 'polypeptide(L)'
;MRAKTGFTLIELLIVIAIILILIAIALPNFLEAQIRAKVAKSAGDVRTLGIAVESFRLDRNMLLVDIWDDDSPSGLERLFTQFGNIGNSSKSSRLASDVLKPLTTPVQYITEIPMDPFLEDPPAIARSETWEGQTDTYTYFDREKKIEDSRWLDDHNLIAFHPGASPYTLGVKRLSEEEFGIMGAGPDGQVTQSQNALHPRGLSYSATNGTRSNGQLIWRSGFGTMANQ
;
A
#
# COMPACT_ATOMS: atom_id res chain seq x y z
N MET A 1 47.15 -50.06 -11.31
CA MET A 1 47.15 -48.60 -11.10
C MET A 1 45.91 -48.04 -11.79
N ARG A 2 44.98 -47.41 -11.06
CA ARG A 2 43.82 -46.74 -11.68
C ARG A 2 44.28 -45.38 -12.20
N ALA A 3 44.09 -45.12 -13.49
CA ALA A 3 44.31 -43.79 -14.06
C ALA A 3 43.34 -42.80 -13.42
N LYS A 4 43.87 -41.74 -12.80
CA LYS A 4 43.06 -40.59 -12.38
C LYS A 4 42.74 -39.79 -13.65
N THR A 5 41.50 -39.85 -14.11
CA THR A 5 40.98 -38.93 -15.12
C THR A 5 40.77 -37.57 -14.46
N GLY A 6 41.62 -36.59 -14.79
CA GLY A 6 41.47 -35.21 -14.32
C GLY A 6 40.48 -34.43 -15.18
N PHE A 7 39.74 -33.52 -14.56
CA PHE A 7 38.83 -32.59 -15.25
C PHE A 7 39.64 -31.57 -16.04
N THR A 8 39.26 -31.30 -17.29
CA THR A 8 39.95 -30.32 -18.14
C THR A 8 39.39 -28.92 -17.93
N LEU A 9 40.22 -27.89 -18.14
CA LEU A 9 39.77 -26.49 -18.09
C LEU A 9 38.70 -26.21 -19.15
N ILE A 10 38.78 -26.85 -20.32
CA ILE A 10 37.81 -26.65 -21.40
C ILE A 10 36.44 -27.25 -21.06
N GLU A 11 36.38 -28.40 -20.39
CA GLU A 11 35.13 -28.97 -19.88
C GLU A 11 34.46 -28.02 -18.88
N LEU A 12 35.23 -27.43 -17.97
CA LEU A 12 34.70 -26.44 -17.03
C LEU A 12 34.14 -25.20 -17.74
N LEU A 13 34.85 -24.69 -18.75
CA LEU A 13 34.45 -23.49 -19.48
C LEU A 13 33.15 -23.69 -20.25
N ILE A 14 32.96 -24.85 -20.90
CA ILE A 14 31.71 -25.15 -21.63
C ILE A 14 30.54 -25.23 -20.66
N VAL A 15 30.73 -25.85 -19.49
CA VAL A 15 29.68 -25.95 -18.47
C VAL A 15 29.24 -24.57 -17.98
N ILE A 16 30.20 -23.68 -17.65
CA ILE A 16 29.89 -22.31 -17.22
C ILE A 16 29.20 -21.54 -18.35
N ALA A 17 29.65 -21.67 -19.59
CA ALA A 17 29.02 -21.01 -20.73
C ALA A 17 27.54 -21.39 -20.90
N ILE A 18 27.21 -22.69 -20.76
CA ILE A 18 25.83 -23.16 -20.84
C ILE A 18 24.99 -22.60 -19.68
N ILE A 19 25.52 -22.62 -18.44
CA ILE A 19 24.82 -22.06 -17.27
C ILE A 19 24.50 -20.58 -17.47
N LEU A 20 25.45 -19.79 -18.00
CA LEU A 20 25.25 -18.36 -18.26
C LEU A 20 24.15 -18.11 -19.32
N ILE A 21 24.09 -18.93 -20.38
CA ILE A 21 23.02 -18.83 -21.39
C ILE A 21 21.65 -19.12 -20.76
N LEU A 22 21.56 -20.16 -19.93
CA LEU A 22 20.30 -20.52 -19.26
C LEU A 22 19.84 -19.42 -18.29
N ILE A 23 20.75 -18.87 -17.48
CA ILE A 23 20.43 -17.77 -16.55
C ILE A 23 20.01 -16.52 -17.31
N ALA A 24 20.67 -16.17 -18.41
CA ALA A 24 20.34 -14.99 -19.19
C ALA A 24 18.88 -14.98 -19.71
N ILE A 25 18.35 -16.16 -20.05
CA ILE A 25 16.95 -16.30 -20.50
C ILE A 25 15.99 -16.42 -19.31
N ALA A 26 16.37 -17.18 -18.27
CA ALA A 26 15.48 -17.49 -17.15
C ALA A 26 15.30 -16.31 -16.18
N LEU A 27 16.36 -15.55 -15.91
CA LEU A 27 16.37 -14.49 -14.91
C LEU A 27 15.36 -13.36 -15.18
N PRO A 28 15.25 -12.75 -16.38
CA PRO A 28 14.28 -11.68 -16.61
C PRO A 28 12.84 -12.17 -16.41
N ASN A 29 12.49 -13.36 -16.90
CA ASN A 29 11.16 -13.94 -16.70
C ASN A 29 10.87 -14.24 -15.23
N PHE A 30 11.87 -14.71 -14.48
CA PHE A 30 11.75 -14.95 -13.05
C PHE A 30 11.49 -13.66 -12.27
N LEU A 31 12.20 -12.57 -12.58
CA LEU A 31 11.98 -11.25 -11.96
C LEU A 31 10.57 -10.72 -12.25
N GLU A 32 10.09 -10.85 -13.50
CA GLU A 32 8.72 -10.45 -13.82
C GLU A 32 7.67 -11.30 -13.10
N ALA A 33 7.90 -12.62 -13.00
CA ALA A 33 7.00 -13.51 -12.27
C ALA A 33 6.93 -13.16 -10.78
N GLN A 34 8.06 -12.78 -10.16
CA GLN A 34 8.08 -12.28 -8.79
C GLN A 34 7.25 -11.01 -8.64
N ILE A 35 7.41 -10.02 -9.53
CA ILE A 35 6.62 -8.78 -9.46
C ILE A 35 5.12 -9.07 -9.60
N ARG A 36 4.73 -9.93 -10.55
CA ARG A 36 3.32 -10.35 -10.70
C ARG A 36 2.78 -11.04 -9.44
N ALA A 37 3.58 -11.87 -8.78
CA ALA A 37 3.20 -12.51 -7.52
C ALA A 37 3.02 -11.49 -6.38
N LYS A 38 3.92 -10.50 -6.29
CA LYS A 38 3.79 -9.38 -5.33
C LYS A 38 2.54 -8.54 -5.59
N VAL A 39 2.24 -8.22 -6.86
CA VAL A 39 1.00 -7.52 -7.24
C VAL A 39 -0.22 -8.33 -6.79
N ALA A 40 -0.28 -9.63 -7.11
CA ALA A 40 -1.40 -10.48 -6.74
C ALA A 40 -1.58 -10.58 -5.21
N LYS A 41 -0.49 -10.67 -4.46
CA LYS A 41 -0.51 -10.65 -2.99
C LYS A 41 -1.07 -9.31 -2.48
N SER A 42 -0.47 -8.20 -2.90
CA SER A 42 -0.84 -6.88 -2.39
C SER A 42 -2.29 -6.50 -2.77
N ALA A 43 -2.73 -6.91 -3.96
CA ALA A 43 -4.12 -6.82 -4.41
C ALA A 43 -5.09 -7.63 -3.50
N GLY A 44 -4.70 -8.82 -3.06
CA GLY A 44 -5.46 -9.62 -2.09
C GLY A 44 -5.48 -8.99 -0.70
N ASP A 45 -4.35 -8.41 -0.28
CA ASP A 45 -4.18 -7.78 1.04
C ASP A 45 -5.03 -6.50 1.14
N VAL A 46 -5.02 -5.59 0.14
CA VAL A 46 -5.89 -4.39 0.15
C VAL A 46 -7.37 -4.74 0.15
N ARG A 47 -7.75 -5.83 -0.54
CA ARG A 47 -9.14 -6.32 -0.54
C ARG A 47 -9.54 -6.88 0.82
N THR A 48 -8.66 -7.66 1.44
CA THR A 48 -8.90 -8.25 2.76
C THR A 48 -9.04 -7.16 3.82
N LEU A 49 -8.14 -6.17 3.80
CA LEU A 49 -8.24 -5.00 4.65
C LEU A 49 -9.52 -4.20 4.37
N GLY A 50 -9.90 -4.01 3.11
CA GLY A 50 -11.13 -3.32 2.74
C GLY A 50 -12.37 -3.98 3.34
N ILE A 51 -12.46 -5.32 3.28
CA ILE A 51 -13.54 -6.10 3.91
C ILE A 51 -13.51 -5.97 5.43
N ALA A 52 -12.32 -5.98 6.05
CA ALA A 52 -12.17 -5.81 7.49
C ALA A 52 -12.67 -4.43 7.96
N VAL A 53 -12.32 -3.37 7.23
CA VAL A 53 -12.80 -2.01 7.53
C VAL A 53 -14.30 -1.87 7.26
N GLU A 54 -14.85 -2.46 6.20
CA GLU A 54 -16.30 -2.48 5.98
C GLU A 54 -17.03 -3.17 7.14
N SER A 55 -16.50 -4.32 7.59
CA SER A 55 -17.08 -5.06 8.71
C SER A 55 -17.02 -4.23 10.00
N PHE A 56 -15.87 -3.58 10.26
CA PHE A 56 -15.72 -2.63 11.36
C PHE A 56 -16.74 -1.49 11.29
N ARG A 57 -16.91 -0.91 10.09
CA ARG A 57 -17.84 0.20 9.87
C ARG A 57 -19.28 -0.23 10.14
N LEU A 58 -19.68 -1.41 9.69
CA LEU A 58 -21.03 -1.95 9.92
C LEU A 58 -21.29 -2.21 11.41
N ASP A 59 -20.31 -2.76 12.13
CA ASP A 59 -20.45 -3.10 13.54
C ASP A 59 -20.42 -1.88 14.47
N ARG A 60 -19.60 -0.88 14.14
CA ARG A 60 -19.36 0.31 14.97
C ARG A 60 -20.09 1.56 14.50
N ASN A 61 -20.71 1.50 13.31
CA ASN A 61 -21.39 2.61 12.64
C ASN A 61 -20.50 3.88 12.51
N MET A 62 -19.21 3.66 12.25
CA MET A 62 -18.19 4.71 12.14
C MET A 62 -16.99 4.22 11.34
N LEU A 63 -16.21 5.15 10.79
CA LEU A 63 -14.96 4.86 10.10
C LEU A 63 -13.77 4.85 11.07
N LEU A 64 -12.62 4.33 10.60
CA LEU A 64 -11.37 4.47 11.33
C LEU A 64 -10.96 5.95 11.37
N VAL A 65 -9.98 6.28 12.21
CA VAL A 65 -9.33 7.59 12.18
C VAL A 65 -8.12 7.45 11.27
N ASP A 66 -8.12 8.13 10.14
CA ASP A 66 -7.03 8.04 9.18
C ASP A 66 -5.76 8.75 9.68
N ILE A 67 -4.72 8.71 8.85
CA ILE A 67 -3.41 9.21 9.27
C ILE A 67 -3.36 10.75 9.36
N TRP A 68 -4.29 11.47 8.75
CA TRP A 68 -4.31 12.93 8.74
C TRP A 68 -5.25 13.50 9.80
N ASP A 69 -6.24 12.72 10.21
CA ASP A 69 -7.25 13.11 11.20
C ASP A 69 -6.87 12.87 12.66
N ASP A 70 -5.82 12.10 12.93
CA ASP A 70 -5.52 11.59 14.28
C ASP A 70 -4.96 12.60 15.27
N ASP A 71 -4.47 13.75 14.78
CA ASP A 71 -4.02 14.87 15.61
C ASP A 71 -5.08 15.98 15.73
N SER A 72 -6.23 15.81 15.06
CA SER A 72 -7.39 16.67 15.23
C SER A 72 -8.04 16.44 16.61
N PRO A 73 -8.65 17.48 17.22
CA PRO A 73 -9.36 17.31 18.49
C PRO A 73 -10.43 16.22 18.45
N SER A 74 -11.18 16.14 17.34
CA SER A 74 -12.21 15.12 17.11
C SER A 74 -11.64 13.72 16.90
N GLY A 75 -10.52 13.59 16.17
CA GLY A 75 -9.84 12.32 15.95
C GLY A 75 -9.25 11.76 17.24
N LEU A 76 -8.58 12.60 18.03
CA LEU A 76 -8.09 12.25 19.36
C LEU A 76 -9.23 11.81 20.28
N GLU A 77 -10.31 12.59 20.38
CA GLU A 77 -11.47 12.23 21.19
C GLU A 77 -12.04 10.86 20.80
N ARG A 78 -12.15 10.59 19.50
CA ARG A 78 -12.60 9.30 18.99
C ARG A 78 -11.63 8.16 19.32
N LEU A 79 -10.32 8.38 19.16
CA LEU A 79 -9.30 7.40 19.56
C LEU A 79 -9.42 7.03 21.04
N PHE A 80 -9.58 8.02 21.92
CA PHE A 80 -9.75 7.78 23.35
C PHE A 80 -11.08 7.10 23.71
N THR A 81 -12.19 7.57 23.15
CA THR A 81 -13.54 7.14 23.57
C THR A 81 -14.04 5.88 22.86
N GLN A 82 -13.72 5.72 21.57
CA GLN A 82 -14.25 4.63 20.72
C GLN A 82 -13.23 3.52 20.47
N PHE A 83 -11.94 3.84 20.49
CA PHE A 83 -10.87 2.88 20.18
C PHE A 83 -10.04 2.45 21.41
N GLY A 84 -10.40 2.90 22.61
CA GLY A 84 -9.66 2.56 23.83
C GLY A 84 -8.20 3.04 23.78
N ASN A 85 -7.95 4.11 23.02
CA ASN A 85 -6.62 4.67 22.77
C ASN A 85 -5.62 3.72 22.09
N ILE A 86 -6.12 2.72 21.35
CA ILE A 86 -5.29 1.79 20.57
C ILE A 86 -4.75 2.51 19.32
N GLY A 87 -3.46 2.32 19.02
CA GLY A 87 -2.83 2.94 17.86
C GLY A 87 -2.58 4.45 18.01
N ASN A 88 -2.92 5.06 19.15
CA ASN A 88 -2.64 6.47 19.39
C ASN A 88 -1.21 6.67 19.93
N SER A 89 -0.23 6.66 19.02
CA SER A 89 1.17 6.98 19.30
C SER A 89 1.48 8.44 18.92
N SER A 90 2.57 9.02 19.44
CA SER A 90 2.94 10.40 19.09
C SER A 90 3.15 10.54 17.59
N LYS A 91 2.73 11.68 17.02
CA LYS A 91 2.81 11.97 15.58
C LYS A 91 4.19 11.67 14.95
N SER A 92 5.28 11.88 15.70
CA SER A 92 6.66 11.62 15.23
C SER A 92 7.05 10.15 15.13
N SER A 93 6.35 9.24 15.81
CA SER A 93 6.67 7.80 15.89
C SER A 93 5.56 6.91 15.36
N ARG A 94 4.49 7.51 14.86
CA ARG A 94 3.30 6.80 14.41
C ARG A 94 3.55 6.04 13.12
N LEU A 95 2.83 4.95 12.94
CA LEU A 95 2.92 4.08 11.79
C LEU A 95 1.56 3.94 11.11
N ALA A 96 1.52 3.59 9.82
CA ALA A 96 0.25 3.29 9.16
C ALA A 96 -0.40 2.02 9.74
N SER A 97 0.40 1.11 10.29
CA SER A 97 -0.12 -0.01 11.05
C SER A 97 -0.88 0.43 12.30
N ASP A 98 -0.50 1.55 12.93
CA ASP A 98 -1.21 2.07 14.10
C ASP A 98 -2.67 2.44 13.78
N VAL A 99 -2.91 3.03 12.61
CA VAL A 99 -4.26 3.35 12.10
C VAL A 99 -5.11 2.10 11.91
N LEU A 100 -4.49 0.98 11.52
CA LEU A 100 -5.17 -0.29 11.25
C LEU A 100 -5.29 -1.19 12.50
N LYS A 101 -4.57 -0.91 13.59
CA LYS A 101 -4.61 -1.72 14.83
C LYS A 101 -6.01 -1.95 15.39
N PRO A 102 -6.95 -0.98 15.36
CA PRO A 102 -8.34 -1.21 15.74
C PRO A 102 -9.05 -2.38 15.05
N LEU A 103 -8.57 -2.83 13.89
CA LEU A 103 -9.12 -3.98 13.17
C LEU A 103 -8.73 -5.33 13.80
N THR A 104 -7.71 -5.34 14.66
CA THR A 104 -7.20 -6.55 15.31
C THR A 104 -7.63 -6.67 16.77
N THR A 105 -7.95 -5.54 17.41
CA THR A 105 -8.29 -5.46 18.83
C THR A 105 -9.17 -4.25 19.12
N PRO A 106 -10.14 -4.32 20.06
CA PRO A 106 -10.49 -5.47 20.90
C PRO A 106 -11.34 -6.54 20.19
N VAL A 107 -12.04 -6.16 19.12
CA VAL A 107 -12.77 -7.08 18.25
C VAL A 107 -11.89 -7.37 17.04
N GLN A 108 -11.76 -8.64 16.69
CA GLN A 108 -10.88 -9.08 15.62
C GLN A 108 -11.65 -9.16 14.29
N TYR A 109 -11.47 -8.15 13.43
CA TYR A 109 -11.98 -8.12 12.05
C TYR A 109 -10.96 -8.70 11.06
N ILE A 110 -9.68 -8.66 11.41
CA ILE A 110 -8.57 -9.29 10.67
C ILE A 110 -7.59 -9.93 11.66
N THR A 111 -6.96 -11.04 11.25
CA THR A 111 -6.04 -11.78 12.11
C THR A 111 -4.77 -10.99 12.42
N GLU A 112 -4.20 -10.34 11.40
CA GLU A 112 -3.01 -9.51 11.46
C GLU A 112 -3.05 -8.46 10.35
N ILE A 113 -2.33 -7.36 10.54
CA ILE A 113 -2.17 -6.34 9.50
C ILE A 113 -1.09 -6.85 8.53
N PRO A 114 -1.41 -7.05 7.23
CA PRO A 114 -0.45 -7.58 6.27
C PRO A 114 0.66 -6.56 6.00
N MET A 115 1.86 -7.07 5.70
CA MET A 115 2.96 -6.23 5.21
C MET A 115 2.90 -6.11 3.70
N ASP A 116 3.08 -4.89 3.19
CA ASP A 116 3.11 -4.65 1.75
C ASP A 116 4.39 -5.23 1.12
N PRO A 117 4.28 -6.15 0.14
CA PRO A 117 5.44 -6.78 -0.50
C PRO A 117 6.32 -5.84 -1.34
N PHE A 118 5.87 -4.62 -1.61
CA PHE A 118 6.61 -3.59 -2.34
C PHE A 118 7.34 -2.59 -1.44
N LEU A 119 7.39 -2.82 -0.13
CA LEU A 119 8.20 -2.02 0.77
C LEU A 119 9.70 -2.20 0.47
N GLU A 120 10.34 -1.11 0.09
CA GLU A 120 11.78 -0.92 -0.07
C GLU A 120 12.40 -0.45 1.25
N ASP A 121 11.68 0.39 2.01
CA ASP A 121 12.09 0.83 3.33
C ASP A 121 11.74 -0.24 4.38
N PRO A 122 12.69 -0.68 5.21
CA PRO A 122 12.38 -1.57 6.32
C PRO A 122 11.43 -0.87 7.30
N PRO A 123 10.58 -1.60 8.05
CA PRO A 123 9.63 -1.00 9.01
C PRO A 123 10.28 -0.05 10.04
N ALA A 124 11.58 -0.20 10.30
CA ALA A 124 12.34 0.68 11.20
C ALA A 124 12.62 2.10 10.62
N ILE A 125 12.48 2.29 9.31
CA ILE A 125 12.67 3.57 8.60
C ILE A 125 11.31 4.14 8.12
N ALA A 126 10.23 3.35 8.28
CA ALA A 126 8.89 3.77 7.93
C ALA A 126 8.49 5.06 8.64
N ARG A 127 7.81 5.94 7.90
CA ARG A 127 7.45 7.27 8.37
C ARG A 127 5.98 7.32 8.78
N SER A 128 5.69 8.22 9.71
CA SER A 128 4.32 8.50 10.14
C SER A 128 3.47 9.19 9.08
N GLU A 129 4.07 9.86 8.11
CA GLU A 129 3.39 10.43 6.96
C GLU A 129 4.32 10.38 5.73
N THR A 130 3.81 10.02 4.56
CA THR A 130 4.63 9.77 3.35
C THR A 130 4.96 11.03 2.55
N TRP A 131 5.45 12.08 3.21
CA TRP A 131 5.96 13.26 2.49
C TRP A 131 7.10 12.88 1.54
N GLU A 132 8.00 12.02 2.03
CA GLU A 132 9.05 11.35 1.25
C GLU A 132 9.22 9.93 1.85
N GLY A 133 9.17 8.88 1.04
CA GLY A 133 9.30 7.49 1.50
C GLY A 133 7.99 6.72 1.70
N GLN A 134 8.10 5.49 2.19
CA GLN A 134 6.99 4.55 2.37
C GLN A 134 6.47 4.47 3.81
N THR A 135 5.20 4.08 3.94
CA THR A 135 4.59 3.61 5.20
C THR A 135 5.10 2.22 5.56
N ASP A 136 4.90 1.76 6.79
CA ASP A 136 5.27 0.41 7.24
C ASP A 136 4.32 -0.70 6.75
N THR A 137 3.17 -0.33 6.21
CA THR A 137 2.13 -1.22 5.65
C THR A 137 1.26 -0.42 4.67
N TYR A 138 0.02 -0.84 4.45
CA TYR A 138 -1.01 -0.16 3.67
C TYR A 138 -1.50 1.12 4.33
N THR A 139 -1.76 2.13 3.50
CA THR A 139 -2.32 3.41 3.94
C THR A 139 -3.83 3.39 3.81
N TYR A 140 -4.52 3.62 4.93
CA TYR A 140 -5.95 3.87 4.98
C TYR A 140 -6.23 5.36 4.84
N PHE A 141 -7.31 5.70 4.15
CA PHE A 141 -7.76 7.07 3.92
C PHE A 141 -9.27 7.08 3.75
N ASP A 142 -9.97 8.09 4.25
CA ASP A 142 -11.43 8.13 4.15
C ASP A 142 -12.02 9.51 4.16
N ARG A 143 -13.15 9.68 3.47
CA ARG A 143 -13.85 10.95 3.44
C ARG A 143 -14.98 10.98 4.46
N GLU A 144 -14.66 11.29 5.72
CA GLU A 144 -15.66 11.48 6.76
C GLU A 144 -15.89 12.94 7.14
N LYS A 145 -17.15 13.38 7.15
CA LYS A 145 -17.53 14.74 7.58
C LYS A 145 -17.45 14.96 9.10
N LYS A 146 -17.41 13.88 9.89
CA LYS A 146 -17.52 13.93 11.36
C LYS A 146 -16.23 14.34 12.06
N ILE A 147 -15.09 14.31 11.37
CA ILE A 147 -13.83 14.82 11.87
C ILE A 147 -13.59 16.15 11.16
N GLU A 148 -13.55 17.25 11.94
CA GLU A 148 -13.32 18.57 11.36
C GLU A 148 -11.85 18.68 10.94
N ASP A 149 -11.63 18.57 9.64
CA ASP A 149 -10.35 18.80 9.00
C ASP A 149 -9.96 20.29 9.14
N SER A 150 -9.13 20.55 10.14
CA SER A 150 -8.84 21.91 10.60
C SER A 150 -7.90 22.69 9.68
N ARG A 151 -7.27 22.06 8.68
CA ARG A 151 -6.26 22.71 7.83
C ARG A 151 -6.44 22.50 6.32
N TRP A 152 -7.08 21.42 5.84
CA TRP A 152 -7.06 21.10 4.40
C TRP A 152 -8.30 20.36 3.85
N LEU A 153 -9.54 20.77 4.15
CA LEU A 153 -10.80 20.31 3.51
C LEU A 153 -10.69 19.03 2.63
N ASP A 154 -10.91 17.86 3.24
CA ASP A 154 -10.85 16.52 2.61
C ASP A 154 -9.39 16.05 2.33
N ASP A 155 -8.54 16.13 3.37
CA ASP A 155 -7.08 16.12 3.34
C ASP A 155 -6.35 14.77 3.26
N HIS A 156 -6.95 13.74 2.65
CA HIS A 156 -6.27 12.45 2.45
C HIS A 156 -4.91 12.58 1.71
N ASN A 157 -4.59 13.78 1.22
CA ASN A 157 -3.35 14.17 0.57
C ASN A 157 -3.04 13.21 -0.60
N LEU A 158 -4.13 12.82 -1.26
CA LEU A 158 -4.17 12.03 -2.46
C LEU A 158 -4.73 12.93 -3.55
N ILE A 159 -3.84 13.46 -4.38
CA ILE A 159 -4.19 14.36 -5.48
C ILE A 159 -5.30 13.74 -6.36
N ALA A 160 -5.28 12.42 -6.56
CA ALA A 160 -6.31 11.73 -7.34
C ALA A 160 -7.72 11.78 -6.71
N PHE A 161 -7.84 11.96 -5.39
CA PHE A 161 -9.10 11.91 -4.64
C PHE A 161 -9.56 13.28 -4.09
N HIS A 162 -8.71 14.32 -4.14
CA HIS A 162 -8.98 15.65 -3.60
C HIS A 162 -10.17 16.37 -4.28
N PRO A 163 -11.06 17.05 -3.52
CA PRO A 163 -12.05 17.96 -4.08
C PRO A 163 -11.37 19.22 -4.62
N GLY A 164 -11.24 19.32 -5.95
CA GLY A 164 -10.55 20.42 -6.61
C GLY A 164 -9.45 19.96 -7.58
N ALA A 165 -8.97 18.72 -7.44
CA ALA A 165 -8.16 18.09 -8.46
C ALA A 165 -8.98 17.97 -9.77
N SER A 166 -8.39 18.32 -10.92
CA SER A 166 -9.11 18.28 -12.20
C SER A 166 -9.75 16.90 -12.38
N PRO A 167 -11.05 16.81 -12.74
CA PRO A 167 -11.76 15.53 -12.89
C PRO A 167 -11.16 14.60 -13.96
N TYR A 168 -10.18 15.09 -14.72
CA TYR A 168 -9.52 14.38 -15.83
C TYR A 168 -8.03 14.16 -15.63
N THR A 169 -7.45 14.45 -14.46
CA THR A 169 -5.99 14.29 -14.34
C THR A 169 -5.60 12.83 -14.58
N LEU A 170 -6.42 11.84 -14.16
CA LEU A 170 -6.04 10.42 -14.22
C LEU A 170 -7.21 9.39 -14.35
N GLY A 171 -8.45 9.82 -14.63
CA GLY A 171 -9.59 8.89 -14.79
C GLY A 171 -10.10 8.24 -13.48
N VAL A 172 -9.70 8.76 -12.32
CA VAL A 172 -10.08 8.22 -11.00
C VAL A 172 -11.21 9.07 -10.39
N LYS A 173 -12.32 8.42 -9.97
CA LYS A 173 -13.44 9.10 -9.26
C LYS A 173 -12.96 9.57 -7.88
N ARG A 174 -13.36 10.77 -7.44
CA ARG A 174 -13.17 11.23 -6.05
C ARG A 174 -13.92 10.33 -5.05
N LEU A 175 -13.52 10.37 -3.78
CA LEU A 175 -14.30 9.74 -2.71
C LEU A 175 -15.60 10.51 -2.46
N SER A 176 -16.71 9.78 -2.41
CA SER A 176 -17.99 10.31 -1.92
C SER A 176 -17.98 10.38 -0.39
N GLU A 177 -18.94 11.11 0.20
CA GLU A 177 -19.05 11.17 1.67
C GLU A 177 -19.22 9.75 2.25
N GLU A 178 -18.51 9.48 3.33
CA GLU A 178 -18.41 8.18 4.00
C GLU A 178 -17.84 7.04 3.11
N GLU A 179 -17.17 7.36 2.00
CA GLU A 179 -16.32 6.40 1.30
C GLU A 179 -14.90 6.42 1.88
N PHE A 180 -14.31 5.24 2.00
CA PHE A 180 -12.91 5.04 2.35
C PHE A 180 -12.17 4.26 1.26
N GLY A 181 -10.84 4.27 1.36
CA GLY A 181 -9.97 3.48 0.52
C GLY A 181 -8.73 3.01 1.28
N ILE A 182 -8.08 2.03 0.67
CA ILE A 182 -6.82 1.46 1.16
C ILE A 182 -5.88 1.38 -0.03
N MET A 183 -4.66 1.86 0.17
CA MET A 183 -3.62 1.85 -0.85
C MET A 183 -2.34 1.15 -0.37
N GLY A 184 -1.75 0.38 -1.26
CA GLY A 184 -0.39 -0.12 -1.14
C GLY A 184 0.51 0.43 -2.24
N ALA A 185 1.81 0.24 -2.07
CA ALA A 185 2.83 0.54 -3.07
C ALA A 185 2.61 -0.26 -4.36
N GLY A 186 2.93 0.37 -5.48
CA GLY A 186 2.98 -0.27 -6.78
C GLY A 186 4.31 -1.00 -7.02
N PRO A 187 4.49 -1.61 -8.21
CA PRO A 187 5.75 -2.21 -8.62
C PRO A 187 6.97 -1.27 -8.61
N ASP A 188 6.75 0.03 -8.65
CA ASP A 188 7.78 1.06 -8.57
C ASP A 188 8.24 1.36 -7.13
N GLY A 189 7.57 0.78 -6.12
CA GLY A 189 7.85 1.04 -4.72
C GLY A 189 7.52 2.47 -4.27
N GLN A 190 6.96 3.32 -5.14
CA GLN A 190 6.74 4.73 -4.79
C GLN A 190 5.31 4.95 -4.28
N VAL A 191 5.21 5.49 -3.07
CA VAL A 191 3.95 5.96 -2.44
C VAL A 191 4.02 7.44 -2.02
N THR A 192 5.08 8.13 -2.46
CA THR A 192 5.46 9.46 -1.98
C THR A 192 4.49 10.54 -2.46
N GLN A 193 4.36 11.59 -1.66
CA GLN A 193 3.50 12.76 -1.92
C GLN A 193 4.18 13.81 -2.82
N SER A 194 5.41 13.59 -3.29
CA SER A 194 6.14 14.58 -4.09
C SER A 194 5.26 15.03 -5.26
N GLN A 195 4.99 16.34 -5.34
CA GLN A 195 4.18 17.02 -6.36
C GLN A 195 4.77 16.94 -7.78
N ASN A 196 5.56 15.90 -8.06
CA ASN A 196 6.13 15.68 -9.35
C ASN A 196 5.04 15.09 -10.26
N ALA A 197 4.71 15.81 -11.35
CA ALA A 197 3.68 15.43 -12.31
C ALA A 197 3.86 14.02 -12.92
N LEU A 198 5.04 13.42 -12.74
CA LEU A 198 5.40 12.08 -13.21
C LEU A 198 4.93 10.93 -12.29
N HIS A 199 4.69 11.19 -10.99
CA HIS A 199 4.22 10.18 -10.02
C HIS A 199 3.11 10.73 -9.09
N PRO A 200 1.93 11.07 -9.62
CA PRO A 200 0.81 11.50 -8.77
C PRO A 200 0.38 10.40 -7.80
N ARG A 201 0.36 10.69 -6.50
CA ARG A 201 -0.16 9.80 -5.45
C ARG A 201 -1.66 9.56 -5.62
N GLY A 202 -2.09 8.31 -5.50
CA GLY A 202 -3.49 7.88 -5.70
C GLY A 202 -3.79 7.43 -7.13
N LEU A 203 -2.76 7.28 -7.96
CA LEU A 203 -2.87 6.62 -9.25
C LEU A 203 -3.15 5.14 -9.07
N SER A 204 -4.16 4.63 -9.77
CA SER A 204 -4.46 3.20 -9.70
C SER A 204 -3.52 2.41 -10.60
N TYR A 205 -3.03 1.29 -10.08
CA TYR A 205 -2.28 0.29 -10.84
C TYR A 205 -3.05 -0.08 -12.10
N SER A 206 -2.36 -0.07 -13.24
CA SER A 206 -2.91 -0.58 -14.49
C SER A 206 -2.23 -1.90 -14.85
N ALA A 207 -2.99 -2.91 -15.27
CA ALA A 207 -2.40 -4.15 -15.76
C ALA A 207 -1.73 -3.96 -17.14
N THR A 208 -2.08 -2.91 -17.90
CA THR A 208 -1.58 -2.69 -19.27
C THR A 208 -0.11 -2.28 -19.33
N ASN A 209 0.43 -1.69 -18.25
CA ASN A 209 1.87 -1.40 -18.09
C ASN A 209 2.60 -2.43 -17.20
N GLY A 210 1.90 -3.49 -16.80
CA GLY A 210 2.48 -4.72 -16.23
C GLY A 210 3.34 -4.50 -14.98
N THR A 211 4.56 -5.02 -15.02
CA THR A 211 5.53 -4.99 -13.89
C THR A 211 6.27 -3.66 -13.75
N ARG A 212 5.96 -2.66 -14.59
CA ARG A 212 6.60 -1.34 -14.62
C ARG A 212 5.60 -0.21 -14.36
N SER A 213 4.51 -0.51 -13.67
CA SER A 213 3.47 0.47 -13.36
C SER A 213 3.94 1.44 -12.29
N ASN A 214 3.66 2.73 -12.49
CA ASN A 214 3.83 3.78 -11.47
C ASN A 214 2.57 3.97 -10.60
N GLY A 215 1.57 3.09 -10.77
CA GLY A 215 0.30 3.16 -10.06
C GLY A 215 0.33 2.35 -8.78
N GLN A 216 -0.34 2.86 -7.76
CA GLN A 216 -0.57 2.21 -6.47
C GLN A 216 -1.69 1.18 -6.56
N LEU A 217 -1.62 0.16 -5.70
CA LEU A 217 -2.69 -0.83 -5.59
C LEU A 217 -3.76 -0.29 -4.65
N ILE A 218 -4.94 0.02 -5.19
CA ILE A 218 -5.98 0.74 -4.46
C ILE A 218 -7.26 -0.10 -4.41
N TRP A 219 -7.86 -0.17 -3.24
CA TRP A 219 -9.22 -0.68 -3.01
C TRP A 219 -10.10 0.41 -2.41
N ARG A 220 -11.40 0.43 -2.73
CA ARG A 220 -12.35 1.46 -2.27
C ARG A 220 -13.71 0.88 -1.87
N SER A 221 -14.29 1.48 -0.84
CA SER A 221 -15.69 1.25 -0.46
C SER A 221 -16.65 1.82 -1.51
N GLY A 222 -17.82 1.22 -1.68
CA GLY A 222 -18.87 1.69 -2.60
C GLY A 222 -18.78 1.15 -4.03
N PHE A 223 -17.63 0.62 -4.46
CA PHE A 223 -17.47 -0.04 -5.77
C PHE A 223 -16.87 -1.45 -5.70
N GLY A 224 -16.18 -1.84 -4.62
CA GLY A 224 -15.61 -3.19 -4.47
C GLY A 224 -14.54 -3.58 -5.51
N THR A 225 -14.30 -2.75 -6.52
CA THR A 225 -13.35 -2.94 -7.60
C THR A 225 -12.08 -2.16 -7.33
N MET A 226 -10.95 -2.83 -7.57
CA MET A 226 -9.69 -2.12 -7.83
C MET A 226 -9.96 -1.12 -8.94
N ALA A 227 -9.50 0.11 -8.77
CA ALA A 227 -9.91 1.26 -9.59
C ALA A 227 -9.41 1.25 -11.05
N ASN A 228 -9.32 0.07 -11.67
CA ASN A 228 -9.23 -0.16 -13.11
C ASN A 228 -9.89 -1.51 -13.46
N GLN A 229 -11.17 -1.49 -13.81
CA GLN A 229 -11.75 -2.34 -14.85
C GLN A 229 -12.50 -1.45 -15.84
#